data_AF-A0A0Q6WQL8-F1
#
_entry.id   AF-A0A0Q6WQL8-F1
#
_cell.length_a   1.000
_cell.length_b   1.000
_cell.length_c   1.000
_cell.angle_alpha   90.00
_cell.angle_beta   90.00
_cell.angle_gamma   90.00
#
_symmetry.space_group_name_H-M   'P 1'
#
loop_
_entity.id
_entity.type
_entity.pdbx_description
1 polymer ?
#
loop_
_entity_poly.entity_id
_entity_poly.type
_entity_poly.pdbx_seq_one_letter_code
_entity_poly.pdbx_strand_id
1 'polypeptide(L)'
;MTRGDPCERIRYEAGERFARGEKNPVIAKDLRVRERSAERWRRAWRQGEMDALASAGPPKRPKLSDGQYAELEKELALGPAKHGWEDQRCTVARIRAVIA
;
A
#
# COMPACT_ATOMS: atom_id res chain seq x y z
N MET A 1 -2.05 -12.43 12.09
CA MET A 1 -2.33 -12.23 10.65
C MET A 1 -1.51 -11.05 10.18
N THR A 2 -0.36 -11.30 9.55
CA THR A 2 0.46 -10.27 8.92
C THR A 2 -0.41 -9.54 7.90
N ARG A 3 -0.58 -8.22 8.01
CA ARG A 3 -1.33 -7.41 7.05
C ARG A 3 -0.65 -7.64 5.69
N GLY A 4 -1.29 -8.40 4.79
CA GLY A 4 -0.74 -8.68 3.46
C GLY A 4 -0.33 -7.38 2.79
N ASP A 5 0.81 -7.38 2.09
CA ASP A 5 1.36 -6.16 1.48
C ASP A 5 0.26 -5.45 0.67
N PRO A 6 -0.08 -4.17 0.94
CA PRO A 6 -1.17 -3.48 0.25
C PRO A 6 -1.02 -3.51 -1.28
N CYS A 7 0.22 -3.55 -1.76
CA CYS A 7 0.57 -3.70 -3.17
C CYS A 7 0.24 -5.09 -3.75
N GLU A 8 0.30 -6.14 -2.95
CA GLU A 8 -0.04 -7.51 -3.36
C GLU A 8 -1.55 -7.67 -3.56
N ARG A 9 -2.35 -7.15 -2.64
CA ARG A 9 -3.82 -7.16 -2.78
C ARG A 9 -4.29 -6.49 -4.06
N ILE A 10 -3.72 -5.34 -4.41
CA ILE A 10 -4.05 -4.61 -5.65
C ILE A 10 -3.67 -5.43 -6.90
N ARG A 11 -2.59 -6.22 -6.84
CA ARG A 11 -2.18 -7.10 -7.95
C ARG A 11 -3.16 -8.25 -8.12
N TYR A 12 -3.62 -8.88 -7.04
CA TYR A 12 -4.63 -9.94 -7.16
C TYR A 12 -5.97 -9.40 -7.67
N GLU A 13 -6.42 -8.24 -7.23
CA GLU A 13 -7.63 -7.61 -7.80
C GLU A 13 -7.46 -7.36 -9.32
N ALA A 14 -6.28 -6.91 -9.76
CA ALA A 14 -5.98 -6.77 -11.18
C ALA A 14 -6.06 -8.12 -11.92
N GLY A 15 -5.57 -9.21 -11.31
CA GLY A 15 -5.66 -10.57 -11.83
C GLY A 15 -7.09 -11.06 -12.04
N GLU A 16 -7.97 -10.84 -11.07
CA GLU A 16 -9.40 -11.16 -11.20
C GLU A 16 -10.05 -10.37 -12.36
N ARG A 17 -9.71 -9.09 -12.49
CA ARG A 17 -10.17 -8.23 -13.60
C ARG A 17 -9.62 -8.69 -14.95
N PHE A 18 -8.37 -9.17 -14.99
CA PHE A 18 -7.79 -9.75 -16.20
C PHE A 18 -8.53 -11.02 -16.64
N ALA A 19 -8.89 -11.89 -15.69
CA ALA A 19 -9.69 -13.10 -15.94
C ALA A 19 -11.08 -12.75 -16.51
N ARG A 20 -11.67 -11.64 -16.07
CA ARG A 20 -12.92 -11.08 -16.64
C ARG A 20 -12.75 -10.39 -18.00
N GLY A 21 -11.53 -10.30 -18.52
CA GLY A 21 -11.25 -9.67 -19.81
C GLY A 21 -11.22 -8.14 -19.78
N GLU A 22 -11.21 -7.52 -18.60
CA GLU A 22 -11.18 -6.06 -18.47
C GLU A 22 -9.89 -5.46 -19.09
N LYS A 23 -9.98 -4.23 -19.62
CA LYS A 23 -8.85 -3.55 -20.30
C LYS A 23 -7.93 -2.90 -19.28
N ASN A 24 -6.62 -2.96 -19.54
CA ASN A 24 -5.58 -2.38 -18.67
C ASN A 24 -5.82 -0.90 -18.30
N PRO A 25 -6.24 0.01 -19.22
CA PRO A 25 -6.53 1.40 -18.83
C PRO A 25 -7.65 1.54 -17.80
N VAL A 26 -8.69 0.71 -17.88
CA VAL A 26 -9.82 0.72 -16.93
C VAL A 26 -9.35 0.27 -15.56
N ILE A 27 -8.65 -0.87 -15.53
CA ILE A 27 -8.07 -1.45 -14.31
C ILE A 27 -7.08 -0.45 -13.67
N ALA A 28 -6.23 0.18 -14.47
CA ALA A 28 -5.25 1.14 -13.97
C ALA A 28 -5.91 2.37 -13.34
N LYS A 29 -6.97 2.90 -13.96
CA LYS A 29 -7.75 4.01 -13.43
C LYS A 29 -8.43 3.64 -12.10
N ASP A 30 -9.10 2.50 -12.05
CA ASP A 30 -9.86 2.06 -10.87
C ASP A 30 -8.94 1.76 -9.69
N LEU A 31 -7.82 1.06 -9.95
CA LEU A 31 -6.81 0.73 -8.95
C LEU A 31 -5.86 1.90 -8.64
N ARG A 32 -6.00 3.03 -9.33
CA ARG A 32 -5.16 4.23 -9.21
C ARG A 32 -3.67 3.94 -9.38
N VAL A 33 -3.32 3.02 -10.29
CA VAL A 33 -1.95 2.70 -10.67
C VAL A 33 -1.63 3.27 -12.04
N ARG A 34 -0.33 3.36 -12.37
CA ARG A 34 0.08 3.68 -13.73
C ARG A 34 -0.29 2.55 -14.67
N GLU A 35 -0.73 2.87 -15.89
CA GLU A 35 -1.10 1.88 -16.91
C GLU A 35 0.03 0.88 -17.21
N ARG A 36 1.28 1.36 -17.26
CA ARG A 36 2.47 0.50 -17.42
C ARG A 36 2.62 -0.57 -16.33
N SER A 37 2.12 -0.33 -15.12
CA SER A 37 2.09 -1.35 -14.06
C SER A 37 1.07 -2.43 -14.40
N ALA A 38 -0.14 -2.05 -14.81
CA ALA A 38 -1.18 -2.98 -15.23
C ALA A 38 -0.76 -3.80 -16.46
N GLU A 39 -0.07 -3.20 -17.43
CA GLU A 39 0.50 -3.92 -18.58
C GLU A 39 1.52 -4.99 -18.17
N ARG A 40 2.44 -4.62 -17.27
CA ARG A 40 3.45 -5.55 -16.76
C ARG A 40 2.79 -6.70 -16.00
N TRP A 41 1.78 -6.44 -15.19
CA TRP A 41 1.02 -7.47 -14.49
C TRP A 41 0.25 -8.36 -15.47
N ARG A 42 -0.42 -7.80 -16.48
CA ARG A 42 -1.12 -8.59 -17.52
C ARG A 42 -0.17 -9.54 -18.25
N ARG A 43 1.06 -9.11 -18.53
CA ARG A 43 2.09 -9.95 -19.14
C ARG A 43 2.48 -11.12 -18.22
N ALA A 44 2.71 -10.85 -16.93
CA ALA A 44 3.04 -11.89 -15.95
C ALA A 44 1.86 -12.86 -15.76
N TRP A 45 0.64 -12.34 -15.61
CA TRP A 45 -0.59 -13.11 -15.47
C TRP A 45 -0.83 -14.06 -16.65
N ARG A 46 -0.58 -13.63 -17.89
CA ARG A 46 -0.67 -14.53 -19.06
C ARG A 46 0.33 -15.68 -19.06
N GLN A 47 1.38 -15.62 -18.23
CA GLN A 47 2.44 -16.63 -18.17
C GLN A 47 2.31 -17.58 -16.97
N GLY A 48 1.63 -17.15 -15.91
CA GLY A 48 1.52 -17.94 -14.68
C GLY A 48 0.31 -17.56 -13.82
N GLU A 49 -0.75 -17.08 -14.45
CA GLU A 49 -2.05 -16.78 -13.83
C GLU A 49 -1.89 -15.90 -12.57
N MET A 50 -2.65 -16.20 -11.52
CA MET A 50 -2.65 -15.45 -10.27
C MET A 50 -1.32 -15.55 -9.51
N ASP A 51 -0.65 -16.70 -9.55
CA ASP A 51 0.60 -16.92 -8.82
C ASP A 51 1.72 -16.03 -9.34
N ALA A 52 1.73 -15.72 -10.64
CA ALA A 52 2.68 -14.79 -11.25
C ALA A 52 2.50 -13.32 -10.79
N LEU A 53 1.41 -13.00 -10.08
CA LEU A 53 1.13 -11.68 -9.52
C LEU A 53 1.54 -11.54 -8.05
N ALA A 54 1.93 -12.63 -7.40
CA ALA A 54 2.44 -12.64 -6.04
C ALA A 54 3.59 -11.64 -5.90
N SER A 55 3.62 -10.92 -4.77
CA SER A 55 4.71 -9.99 -4.53
C SER A 55 6.00 -10.76 -4.24
N ALA A 56 7.12 -10.35 -4.84
CA ALA A 56 8.46 -10.83 -4.44
C ALA A 56 8.87 -10.37 -3.02
N GLY A 57 7.94 -9.77 -2.27
CA GLY A 57 8.16 -9.14 -0.97
C GLY A 57 8.43 -7.64 -1.05
N PRO A 58 8.51 -6.96 0.10
CA PRO A 58 8.84 -5.54 0.18
C PRO A 58 10.23 -5.26 -0.42
N PRO A 59 10.41 -4.25 -1.28
CA PRO A 59 11.74 -3.88 -1.79
C PRO A 59 12.69 -3.40 -0.67
N LYS A 60 12.12 -2.94 0.46
CA LYS A 60 12.82 -2.65 1.71
C LYS A 60 11.93 -3.03 2.88
N ARG A 61 12.52 -3.60 3.93
CA ARG A 61 11.80 -3.86 5.19
C ARG A 61 11.35 -2.54 5.82
N PRO A 62 10.13 -2.47 6.39
CA PRO A 62 9.71 -1.34 7.18
C PRO A 62 10.72 -1.05 8.29
N LYS A 63 11.03 0.24 8.53
CA LYS A 63 11.89 0.64 9.65
C LYS A 63 11.16 0.58 11.00
N LEU A 64 9.84 0.46 10.98
CA LEU A 64 8.97 0.41 12.14
C LEU A 64 8.36 -0.99 12.23
N SER A 65 8.34 -1.56 13.43
CA SER A 65 7.57 -2.78 13.71
C SER A 65 6.07 -2.49 13.67
N ASP A 66 5.26 -3.54 13.54
CA ASP A 66 3.79 -3.42 13.59
C ASP A 66 3.30 -2.77 14.89
N GLY A 67 3.98 -3.04 16.02
CA GLY A 67 3.68 -2.41 17.31
C GLY A 67 3.98 -0.90 17.33
N GLN A 68 5.10 -0.49 16.71
CA GLN A 68 5.43 0.93 16.56
C GLN A 68 4.46 1.65 15.60
N TYR A 69 3.94 0.93 14.61
CA TYR A 69 2.89 1.45 13.72
C TYR A 69 1.56 1.66 14.46
N ALA A 70 1.15 0.69 15.29
CA ALA A 70 -0.08 0.81 16.07
C ALA A 70 -0.01 1.95 17.09
N GLU A 71 1.16 2.15 17.70
CA GLU A 71 1.38 3.28 18.61
C GLU A 71 1.33 4.62 17.87
N LEU A 72 1.94 4.70 16.69
CA LEU A 72 1.84 5.87 15.83
C LEU A 72 0.39 6.16 15.40
N GLU A 73 -0.40 5.13 15.05
CA GLU A 73 -1.81 5.31 14.68
C GLU A 73 -2.64 5.88 15.84
N LYS A 74 -2.42 5.44 17.09
CA LYS A 74 -3.09 5.99 18.28
C LYS A 74 -2.71 7.44 18.53
N GLU A 75 -1.42 7.76 18.43
CA GLU A 75 -0.91 9.11 18.65
C GLU A 75 -1.38 10.09 17.57
N LEU A 76 -1.44 9.64 16.32
CA LEU A 76 -2.04 10.41 15.23
C LEU A 76 -3.54 10.63 15.43
N ALA A 77 -4.26 9.65 16.00
CA ALA A 77 -5.69 9.75 16.30
C ALA A 77 -6.00 10.71 17.47
N LEU A 78 -5.08 10.85 18.44
CA LEU A 78 -5.18 11.82 19.53
C LEU A 78 -5.07 13.27 19.04
N GLY A 79 -4.46 13.46 17.87
CA GLY A 79 -4.35 14.75 17.19
C GLY A 79 -3.31 15.69 17.83
N PRO A 80 -2.86 16.70 17.08
CA PRO A 80 -1.80 17.61 17.50
C PRO A 80 -2.15 18.51 18.70
N ALA A 81 -3.45 18.62 19.04
CA ALA A 81 -3.92 19.37 20.20
C ALA A 81 -3.40 18.79 21.53
N LYS A 82 -3.18 17.48 21.62
CA LYS A 82 -2.59 16.85 22.81
C LYS A 82 -1.10 17.12 22.98
N HIS A 83 -0.41 17.47 21.90
CA HIS A 83 1.02 17.77 21.87
C HIS A 83 1.32 19.28 21.92
N GLY A 84 0.29 20.12 22.06
CA GLY A 84 0.42 21.57 22.20
C GLY A 84 0.87 22.29 20.91
N TRP A 85 0.62 21.70 19.73
CA TRP A 85 1.04 22.28 18.45
C TRP A 85 -0.03 23.19 17.87
N GLU A 86 0.38 24.37 17.39
CA GLU A 86 -0.51 25.44 16.91
C GLU A 86 -1.31 25.10 15.64
N ASP A 87 -0.93 24.05 14.90
CA ASP A 87 -1.60 23.66 13.66
C ASP A 87 -1.87 22.14 13.55
N GLN A 88 -2.93 21.78 12.82
CA GLN A 88 -3.38 20.39 12.64
C GLN A 88 -2.47 19.53 11.73
N ARG A 89 -1.20 19.91 11.57
CA ARG A 89 -0.30 19.31 10.58
C ARG A 89 0.60 18.27 11.22
N CYS A 90 0.54 17.04 10.74
CA CYS A 90 1.55 16.04 11.08
C CYS A 90 2.65 16.05 10.01
N THR A 91 3.77 16.71 10.31
CA THR A 91 4.97 16.67 9.45
C THR A 91 5.85 15.46 9.79
N VAL A 92 6.75 15.06 8.88
CA VAL A 92 7.67 13.92 9.11
C VAL A 92 8.53 14.11 10.37
N ALA A 93 8.92 15.34 10.69
CA ALA A 93 9.65 15.66 11.91
C ALA A 93 8.83 15.39 13.19
N ARG A 94 7.52 15.66 13.12
CA ARG A 94 6.56 15.44 14.20
C ARG A 94 6.25 13.95 14.41
N ILE A 95 6.08 13.21 13.31
CA ILE A 95 5.99 11.73 13.35
C ILE A 95 7.23 11.12 14.02
N ARG A 96 8.43 11.66 13.76
CA ARG A 96 9.66 11.20 14.44
C ARG A 96 9.67 11.49 15.94
N ALA A 97 9.12 12.62 16.39
CA ALA A 97 9.05 12.96 17.81
C ALA A 97 8.09 12.05 18.59
N VAL A 98 7.06 11.52 17.92
CA VAL A 98 6.05 10.61 18.50
C VAL A 98 6.55 9.17 18.64
N ILE A 99 7.47 8.73 17.77
CA ILE A 99 7.97 7.34 17.74
C ILE A 99 9.29 7.18 18.53
N ALA A 100 9.74 8.22 19.26
CA ALA A 100 11.00 8.23 20.00
C ALA A 100 11.00 7.31 21.22
#